data_AF-A0A9D4W6C0-F1
#
_entry.id   AF-A0A9D4W6C0-F1
#
_cell.length_a   1.000
_cell.length_b   1.000
_cell.length_c   1.000
_cell.angle_alpha   90.00
_cell.angle_beta   90.00
_cell.angle_gamma   90.00
#
_symmetry.space_group_name_H-M   'P 1'
#
loop_
_entity.id
_entity.type
_entity.pdbx_description
1 polymer ?
#
loop_
_entity_poly.entity_id
_entity_poly.type
_entity_poly.pdbx_seq_one_letter_code
_entity_poly.pdbx_strand_id
1 'polypeptide(L)'
;MAASSFSVTLTTKIPKITSSTHQKSHNSQITHLRFKPSPIRTLLHFTHKPISLRTNAVSVQCLFTGLVEEIGTVKQIGASPDGGFDLKVNAKTVLDGVNLGDSIAVNGTCLTVTEFDTKASDFTVGLAPETLRKTSLSELEAGS
;
A
#
# COMPACT_ATOMS: atom_id res chain seq x y z
N MET A 1 17.58 -0.79 -10.44
CA MET A 1 17.41 -1.20 -9.03
C MET A 1 15.93 -1.32 -8.83
N ALA A 2 15.42 -2.54 -8.68
CA ALA A 2 13.99 -2.75 -8.46
C ALA A 2 13.67 -2.20 -7.06
N ALA A 3 12.70 -1.30 -6.97
CA ALA A 3 12.14 -0.91 -5.69
C ALA A 3 11.27 -2.08 -5.23
N SER A 4 11.87 -3.02 -4.49
CA SER A 4 11.11 -4.09 -3.84
C SER A 4 10.11 -3.43 -2.91
N SER A 5 8.84 -3.75 -3.12
CA SER A 5 7.73 -3.06 -2.47
C SER A 5 6.84 -4.12 -1.86
N PHE A 6 6.93 -4.24 -0.54
CA PHE A 6 6.22 -5.27 0.22
C PHE A 6 4.99 -4.69 0.91
N SER A 7 3.94 -5.46 1.14
CA SER A 7 2.73 -4.96 1.84
C SER A 7 2.33 -5.83 3.03
N VAL A 8 2.31 -5.24 4.22
CA VAL A 8 1.88 -5.84 5.49
C VAL A 8 0.65 -5.11 6.02
N THR A 9 -0.26 -5.87 6.65
CA THR A 9 -1.31 -5.29 7.49
C THR A 9 -1.10 -5.66 8.96
N LEU A 10 -1.43 -4.73 9.85
CA LEU A 10 -1.41 -4.84 11.30
C LEU A 10 -2.83 -4.60 11.82
N THR A 11 -3.26 -5.40 12.77
CA THR A 11 -4.63 -5.39 13.27
C THR A 11 -4.72 -4.71 14.62
N THR A 12 -5.21 -3.47 14.66
CA THR A 12 -5.57 -2.84 15.94
C THR A 12 -6.43 -3.80 16.77
N LYS A 13 -6.05 -4.01 18.04
CA LYS A 13 -6.83 -4.78 19.02
C LYS A 13 -8.32 -4.42 18.88
N ILE A 14 -9.16 -5.39 18.51
CA ILE A 14 -10.57 -5.18 18.14
C ILE A 14 -11.26 -4.30 19.21
N PRO A 15 -11.71 -3.08 18.88
CA PRO A 15 -12.61 -2.36 19.76
C PRO A 15 -13.95 -3.12 19.80
N LYS A 16 -14.43 -3.44 21.00
CA LYS A 16 -15.80 -3.93 21.22
C LYS A 16 -16.77 -3.02 20.47
N ILE A 17 -17.45 -3.57 19.47
CA ILE A 17 -18.48 -2.89 18.68
C ILE A 17 -19.53 -2.35 19.66
N THR A 18 -19.59 -1.04 19.82
CA THR A 18 -20.73 -0.37 20.44
C THR A 18 -21.47 0.35 19.33
N SER A 19 -22.63 -0.19 18.98
CA SER A 19 -23.52 0.31 17.94
C SER A 19 -24.00 1.72 18.26
N SER A 20 -23.74 2.68 17.37
CA SER A 20 -24.63 3.82 17.21
C SER A 20 -24.86 4.12 15.72
N THR A 21 -26.15 4.19 15.43
CA THR A 21 -26.83 4.22 14.14
C THR A 21 -26.73 5.59 13.50
N HIS A 22 -26.36 5.66 12.22
CA HIS A 22 -26.99 6.64 11.32
C HIS A 22 -27.03 6.13 9.88
N GLN A 23 -28.24 5.69 9.46
CA GLN A 23 -28.61 5.35 8.10
C GLN A 23 -28.82 6.61 7.24
N LYS A 24 -28.50 6.52 5.95
CA LYS A 24 -29.39 6.78 4.79
C LYS A 24 -28.56 6.66 3.50
N SER A 25 -28.77 5.64 2.68
CA SER A 25 -29.87 5.47 1.71
C SER A 25 -29.55 6.10 0.34
N HIS A 26 -29.12 5.29 -0.62
CA HIS A 26 -29.86 5.15 -1.87
C HIS A 26 -29.49 3.85 -2.60
N ASN A 27 -30.53 3.11 -2.98
CA ASN A 27 -30.53 1.81 -3.62
C ASN A 27 -30.93 1.99 -5.09
N SER A 28 -30.21 1.40 -6.04
CA SER A 28 -30.76 1.08 -7.38
C SER A 28 -29.84 0.18 -8.21
N GLN A 29 -30.16 -1.12 -8.16
CA GLN A 29 -30.35 -2.04 -9.29
C GLN A 29 -29.24 -2.13 -10.37
N ILE A 30 -28.51 -3.25 -10.30
CA ILE A 30 -27.67 -3.79 -11.37
C ILE A 30 -28.60 -4.44 -12.41
N THR A 31 -28.71 -3.83 -13.59
CA THR A 31 -29.25 -4.50 -14.79
C THR A 31 -28.18 -4.56 -15.88
N HIS A 32 -27.90 -5.81 -16.25
CA HIS A 32 -27.06 -6.31 -17.31
C HIS A 32 -27.28 -5.59 -18.65
N LEU A 33 -26.27 -4.90 -19.20
CA LEU A 33 -26.31 -4.37 -20.57
C LEU A 33 -25.07 -4.80 -21.36
N ARG A 34 -25.29 -5.78 -22.25
CA ARG A 34 -24.35 -6.25 -23.27
C ARG A 34 -24.06 -5.13 -24.28
N PHE A 35 -22.79 -4.76 -24.42
CA PHE A 35 -22.33 -3.90 -25.52
C PHE A 35 -22.17 -4.74 -26.79
N LYS A 36 -22.99 -4.49 -27.82
CA LYS A 36 -22.78 -4.99 -29.19
C LYS A 36 -22.06 -3.91 -30.00
N PRO A 37 -20.95 -4.21 -30.70
CA PRO A 37 -20.36 -3.26 -31.62
C PRO A 37 -21.09 -3.32 -32.97
N SER A 38 -21.32 -2.16 -33.58
CA SER A 38 -21.65 -2.04 -35.00
C SER A 38 -20.60 -1.18 -35.71
N PRO A 39 -20.18 -1.54 -36.93
CA PRO A 39 -19.07 -0.90 -37.61
C PRO A 39 -19.56 0.32 -38.39
N ILE A 40 -18.96 1.49 -38.14
CA ILE A 40 -19.07 2.62 -39.08
C ILE A 40 -17.70 2.81 -39.72
N ARG A 41 -17.64 2.29 -40.93
CA ARG A 41 -16.60 2.54 -41.93
C ARG A 41 -16.89 3.92 -42.54
N THR A 42 -15.86 4.72 -42.77
CA THR A 42 -15.54 5.33 -44.09
C THR A 42 -14.94 6.74 -43.99
N LEU A 43 -13.74 6.85 -44.56
CA LEU A 43 -13.09 8.01 -45.20
C LEU A 43 -12.58 9.18 -44.34
N LEU A 44 -11.27 9.16 -44.10
CA LEU A 44 -10.36 10.27 -44.46
C LEU A 44 -8.99 9.66 -44.75
N HIS A 45 -8.62 9.60 -46.02
CA HIS A 45 -7.25 9.31 -46.45
C HIS A 45 -6.38 10.53 -46.13
N PHE A 46 -5.85 10.57 -44.91
CA PHE A 46 -4.73 11.45 -44.58
C PHE A 46 -3.46 10.61 -44.63
N THR A 47 -2.71 10.73 -45.73
CA THR A 47 -1.36 10.18 -45.83
C THR A 47 -0.41 11.07 -45.01
N HIS A 48 -0.52 11.02 -43.69
CA HIS A 48 0.56 11.45 -42.82
C HIS A 48 1.44 10.23 -42.53
N LYS A 49 2.69 10.28 -43.00
CA LYS A 49 3.73 9.38 -42.50
C LYS A 49 3.76 9.56 -40.97
N PRO A 50 3.55 8.50 -40.16
CA PRO A 50 3.63 8.63 -38.73
C PRO A 50 5.07 9.04 -38.39
N ILE A 51 5.22 10.25 -37.86
CA ILE A 51 6.43 10.65 -37.14
C ILE A 51 6.52 9.70 -35.95
N SER A 52 7.40 8.70 -36.06
CA SER A 52 7.72 7.76 -34.99
C SER A 52 8.50 8.51 -33.92
N LEU A 53 7.78 9.27 -33.08
CA LEU A 53 8.31 9.68 -31.79
C LEU A 53 8.49 8.41 -30.97
N ARG A 54 9.73 7.94 -30.87
CA ARG A 54 10.15 7.07 -29.77
C ARG A 54 9.92 7.87 -28.48
N THR A 55 8.72 7.79 -27.93
CA THR A 55 8.54 8.06 -26.53
C THR A 55 9.35 6.98 -25.81
N ASN A 56 10.42 7.37 -25.13
CA ASN A 56 10.93 6.56 -24.03
C ASN A 56 9.78 6.48 -23.03
N ALA A 57 8.88 5.53 -23.23
CA ALA A 57 7.81 5.23 -22.30
C ALA A 57 8.52 4.71 -21.06
N VAL A 58 8.71 5.60 -20.08
CA VAL A 58 8.99 5.18 -18.72
C VAL A 58 7.74 4.38 -18.33
N SER A 59 7.85 3.06 -18.40
CA SER A 59 6.80 2.19 -17.88
C SER A 59 6.68 2.54 -16.40
N VAL A 60 5.54 3.08 -16.01
CA VAL A 60 5.24 3.30 -14.60
C VAL A 60 5.13 1.90 -14.00
N GLN A 61 6.22 1.43 -13.39
CA GLN A 61 6.16 0.27 -12.53
C GLN A 61 5.43 0.73 -11.27
N CYS A 62 4.30 0.10 -10.95
CA CYS A 62 3.61 0.38 -9.70
C CYS A 62 4.57 0.11 -8.54
N LEU A 63 4.71 1.09 -7.64
CA LEU A 63 5.46 0.93 -6.40
C LEU A 63 4.68 0.00 -5.47
N PHE A 64 3.39 0.24 -5.21
CA PHE A 64 2.54 -0.69 -4.46
C PHE A 64 1.26 -1.01 -5.22
N THR A 65 0.82 -2.27 -5.16
CA THR A 65 -0.39 -2.76 -5.84
C THR A 65 -1.61 -2.81 -4.92
N GLY A 66 -1.41 -2.66 -3.61
CA GLY A 66 -2.45 -2.87 -2.60
C GLY A 66 -2.73 -4.34 -2.28
N LEU A 67 -1.95 -5.28 -2.82
CA LEU A 67 -2.03 -6.70 -2.46
C LEU A 67 -1.24 -6.93 -1.17
N VAL A 68 -1.94 -7.30 -0.10
CA VAL A 68 -1.32 -7.61 1.20
C VAL A 68 -0.70 -9.01 1.15
N GLU A 69 0.57 -9.11 1.52
CA GLU A 69 1.35 -10.35 1.51
C GLU A 69 1.26 -11.11 2.84
N GLU A 70 1.23 -10.38 3.97
CA GLU A 70 1.07 -10.97 5.29
C GLU A 70 0.40 -10.05 6.31
N ILE A 71 -0.01 -10.65 7.43
CA ILE A 71 -0.44 -9.94 8.63
C ILE A 71 0.67 -10.09 9.67
N GLY A 72 1.24 -8.96 10.10
CA GLY A 72 2.28 -8.91 11.12
C GLY A 72 1.73 -8.62 12.51
N THR A 73 2.62 -8.59 13.51
CA THR A 73 2.29 -8.16 14.88
C THR A 73 3.24 -7.08 15.35
N VAL A 74 2.70 -5.99 15.90
CA VAL A 74 3.47 -4.90 16.50
C VAL A 74 4.19 -5.42 17.75
N LYS A 75 5.52 -5.38 17.74
CA LYS A 75 6.34 -5.67 18.92
C LYS A 75 6.51 -4.44 19.79
N GLN A 76 6.75 -3.29 19.16
CA GLN A 76 7.04 -2.05 19.85
C GLN A 76 6.73 -0.86 18.93
N ILE A 77 6.23 0.21 19.53
CA ILE A 77 6.12 1.53 18.91
C ILE A 77 6.60 2.57 19.92
N GLY A 78 7.44 3.52 19.52
CA GLY A 78 8.01 4.49 20.47
C GLY A 78 8.83 5.59 19.83
N ALA A 79 9.22 6.58 20.62
CA ALA A 79 10.06 7.68 20.16
C ALA A 79 11.48 7.18 19.83
N SER A 80 12.00 7.67 18.71
CA SER A 80 13.37 7.40 18.24
C SER A 80 14.31 8.52 18.70
N PRO A 81 15.62 8.26 18.90
CA PRO A 81 16.59 9.28 19.32
C PRO A 81 16.67 10.50 18.37
N ASP A 82 16.34 10.31 17.10
CA ASP A 82 16.41 11.33 16.05
C ASP A 82 15.19 12.27 16.03
N GLY A 83 14.31 12.20 17.03
CA GLY A 83 13.09 13.01 17.14
C GLY A 83 11.91 12.49 16.32
N GLY A 84 12.06 11.32 15.70
CA GLY A 84 10.98 10.57 15.05
C GLY A 84 10.39 9.49 15.97
N PHE A 85 9.76 8.50 15.35
CA PHE A 85 9.25 7.31 16.02
C PHE A 85 9.73 6.07 15.27
N ASP A 86 9.88 4.96 15.98
CA ASP A 86 10.18 3.65 15.41
C ASP A 86 9.02 2.69 15.67
N LEU A 87 8.68 1.92 14.64
CA LEU A 87 7.72 0.82 14.72
C LEU A 87 8.45 -0.47 14.42
N LYS A 88 8.47 -1.39 15.39
CA LYS A 88 8.98 -2.74 15.25
C LYS A 88 7.85 -3.72 15.05
N VAL A 89 7.92 -4.49 13.97
CA VAL A 89 6.89 -5.44 13.54
C VAL A 89 7.51 -6.83 13.42
N ASN A 90 6.81 -7.83 13.93
CA ASN A 90 7.09 -9.23 13.68
C ASN A 90 6.32 -9.68 12.44
N ALA A 91 7.05 -10.05 11.39
CA ALA A 91 6.51 -10.52 10.13
C ALA A 91 7.61 -11.29 9.38
N LYS A 92 7.25 -12.36 8.68
CA LYS A 92 8.24 -13.30 8.13
C LYS A 92 8.33 -13.20 6.62
N THR A 93 7.20 -13.19 5.94
CA THR A 93 7.12 -13.28 4.48
C THR A 93 7.70 -12.03 3.82
N VAL A 94 7.46 -10.82 4.35
CA VAL A 94 8.03 -9.59 3.76
C VAL A 94 9.52 -9.41 3.97
N LEU A 95 10.14 -10.26 4.81
CA LEU A 95 11.58 -10.25 4.99
C LEU A 95 12.32 -11.05 3.92
N ASP A 96 11.60 -11.82 3.10
CA ASP A 96 12.20 -12.59 2.02
C ASP A 96 12.70 -11.64 0.92
N GLY A 97 14.00 -11.33 0.96
CA GLY A 97 14.67 -10.45 -0.01
C GLY A 97 14.65 -8.96 0.34
N VAL A 98 14.29 -8.60 1.58
CA VAL A 98 14.34 -7.21 2.07
C VAL A 98 15.77 -6.72 2.26
N ASN A 99 16.01 -5.45 1.98
CA ASN A 99 17.25 -4.74 2.25
C ASN A 99 16.99 -3.48 3.08
N LEU A 100 18.04 -2.97 3.74
CA LEU A 100 17.96 -1.67 4.40
C LEU A 100 17.66 -0.58 3.38
N GLY A 101 16.70 0.30 3.71
CA GLY A 101 16.23 1.34 2.79
C GLY A 101 15.11 0.89 1.85
N ASP A 102 14.75 -0.40 1.82
CA ASP A 102 13.58 -0.86 1.06
C ASP A 102 12.29 -0.31 1.67
N SER A 103 11.23 -0.31 0.85
CA SER A 103 9.94 0.24 1.23
C SER A 103 8.94 -0.89 1.54
N ILE A 104 8.35 -0.84 2.72
CA ILE A 104 7.28 -1.74 3.15
C ILE A 104 6.04 -0.90 3.43
N ALA A 105 4.93 -1.22 2.77
CA ALA A 105 3.63 -0.65 3.05
C ALA A 105 3.04 -1.32 4.28
N VAL A 106 2.84 -0.58 5.36
CA VAL A 106 2.18 -1.03 6.59
C VAL A 106 0.82 -0.34 6.71
N ASN A 107 -0.26 -1.11 6.70
CA ASN A 107 -1.65 -0.58 6.63
C ASN A 107 -1.81 0.42 5.47
N GLY A 108 -1.18 0.14 4.33
CA GLY A 108 -1.18 1.01 3.15
C GLY A 108 -0.26 2.24 3.22
N THR A 109 0.48 2.43 4.32
CA THR A 109 1.46 3.52 4.47
C THR A 109 2.84 3.03 4.07
N CYS A 110 3.44 3.64 3.04
CA CYS A 110 4.81 3.33 2.65
C CYS A 110 5.80 3.82 3.71
N LEU A 111 6.60 2.89 4.26
CA LEU A 111 7.61 3.16 5.28
C LEU A 111 8.95 2.53 4.88
N THR A 112 10.04 3.16 5.30
CA THR A 112 11.41 2.71 4.98
C THR A 112 11.96 1.82 6.08
N VAL A 113 12.49 0.66 5.70
CA VAL A 113 13.15 -0.27 6.63
C VAL A 113 14.45 0.32 7.13
N THR A 114 14.55 0.49 8.46
CA THR A 114 15.73 1.02 9.14
C THR A 114 16.55 -0.10 9.78
N GLU A 115 15.92 -1.20 10.18
CA GLU A 115 16.57 -2.40 10.73
C GLU A 115 15.73 -3.65 10.42
N PHE A 116 16.36 -4.83 10.34
CA PHE A 116 15.63 -6.11 10.29
C PHE A 116 16.48 -7.28 10.81
N ASP A 117 15.80 -8.31 11.32
CA ASP A 117 16.37 -9.59 11.74
C ASP A 117 15.51 -10.74 11.18
N THR A 118 16.06 -11.44 10.19
CA THR A 118 15.39 -12.56 9.53
C THR A 118 15.25 -13.80 10.43
N LYS A 119 16.10 -13.97 11.44
CA LYS A 119 16.01 -15.08 12.40
C LYS A 119 14.91 -14.85 13.41
N ALA A 120 14.78 -13.61 13.89
CA ALA A 120 13.69 -13.20 14.78
C ALA A 120 12.36 -12.97 14.03
N SER A 121 12.41 -12.84 12.70
CA SER A 121 11.30 -12.42 11.85
C SER A 121 10.77 -11.04 12.26
N ASP A 122 11.68 -10.11 12.53
CA ASP A 122 11.36 -8.75 12.95
C ASP A 122 11.94 -7.71 11.97
N PHE A 123 11.24 -6.61 11.75
CA PHE A 123 11.78 -5.42 11.12
C PHE A 123 11.35 -4.14 11.84
N THR A 124 12.15 -3.10 11.67
CA THR A 124 11.91 -1.76 12.20
C THR A 124 11.78 -0.79 11.03
N VAL A 125 10.81 0.11 11.14
CA VAL A 125 10.61 1.23 10.23
C VAL A 125 10.55 2.55 10.99
N GLY A 126 11.09 3.60 10.38
CA GLY A 126 11.02 4.96 10.92
C GLY A 126 9.73 5.68 10.51
N LEU A 127 9.18 6.46 11.43
CA LEU A 127 7.96 7.25 11.24
C LEU A 127 8.20 8.71 11.60
N ALA A 128 7.80 9.59 10.69
CA ALA A 128 7.70 11.01 10.99
C ALA A 128 6.50 11.26 11.93
N PRO A 129 6.57 12.28 12.81
CA PRO A 129 5.43 12.65 13.65
C PRO A 129 4.14 12.92 12.86
N GLU A 130 4.25 13.51 11.66
CA GLU A 130 3.09 13.74 10.80
C GLU A 130 2.50 12.44 10.23
N THR A 131 3.33 11.44 9.94
CA THR A 131 2.86 10.12 9.46
C THR A 131 1.99 9.46 10.51
N LEU A 132 2.42 9.46 11.78
CA LEU A 132 1.58 8.96 12.88
C LEU A 132 0.26 9.73 12.97
N ARG A 133 0.30 11.06 12.89
CA ARG A 133 -0.89 11.91 12.99
C ARG A 133 -1.90 11.70 11.85
N LYS A 134 -1.45 11.30 10.67
CA LYS A 134 -2.26 11.24 9.43
C LYS A 134 -2.68 9.83 9.02
N THR A 135 -2.20 8.80 9.69
CA THR A 135 -2.45 7.40 9.32
C THR A 135 -3.02 6.62 10.51
N SER A 136 -3.54 5.43 10.25
CA SER A 136 -4.03 4.52 11.29
C SER A 136 -2.93 3.99 12.22
N LEU A 137 -1.65 4.31 11.94
CA LEU A 137 -0.52 3.84 12.73
C LEU A 137 -0.48 4.45 14.15
N SER A 138 -1.14 5.59 14.37
CA SER A 138 -1.27 6.20 15.70
C SER A 138 -2.13 5.40 16.68
N GLU A 139 -2.98 4.50 16.18
CA GLU A 139 -3.85 3.65 17.00
C GLU A 139 -3.20 2.30 17.33
N LEU A 140 -1.99 2.04 16.83
CA LEU A 140 -1.30 0.78 17.06
C LEU A 140 -0.66 0.73 18.45
N GLU A 141 -0.84 -0.40 19.10
CA GLU A 141 -0.18 -0.75 20.36
C GLU A 141 0.55 -2.08 20.21
N ALA A 142 1.50 -2.37 21.10
CA ALA A 142 2.16 -3.67 21.14
C ALA A 142 1.14 -4.81 21.24
N GLY A 143 1.25 -5.79 20.34
CA GLY A 143 0.33 -6.91 20.19
C GLY A 143 -0.85 -6.68 19.22
N SER A 144 -0.92 -5.51 18.55
CA SER A 144 -1.77 -5.29 17.38
C SER A 144 -1.23 -6.01 16.14
#